data_AF-A0A1S3Z3C9-F1
#
_entry.id   AF-A0A1S3Z3C9-F1
#
_cell.length_a   1.000
_cell.length_b   1.000
_cell.length_c   1.000
_cell.angle_alpha   90.00
_cell.angle_beta   90.00
_cell.angle_gamma   90.00
#
_symmetry.space_group_name_H-M   'P 1'
#
loop_
_entity.id
_entity.type
_entity.pdbx_description
1 polymer ?
#
loop_
_entity_poly.entity_id
_entity_poly.type
_entity_poly.pdbx_seq_one_letter_code
_entity_poly.pdbx_strand_id
1 'polypeptide(L)'
;MVRRSQIKGDESMICMSYKKLAEDVKPQSVILCADGTITFTVLSCDKENGLVRCRYENTVVLGERKNVNLLGVIVDLPTLTDKDKDDILNWGVPNHIDVIAFSFVRKGSDLVEVRKLLGEHAKNILLMSKIVVRAGGLSQRWPNRF
;
A
#
# COMPACT_ATOMS: atom_id res chain seq x y z
N MET A 1 -5.57 -19.55 -1.97
CA MET A 1 -5.52 -18.77 -3.23
C MET A 1 -5.84 -17.31 -2.92
N VAL A 2 -5.30 -16.36 -3.68
CA VAL A 2 -5.59 -14.93 -3.48
C VAL A 2 -6.29 -14.36 -4.72
N ARG A 3 -7.44 -13.70 -4.57
CA ARG A 3 -8.26 -13.13 -5.68
C ARG A 3 -8.66 -11.66 -5.42
N ARG A 4 -8.90 -10.91 -6.49
CA ARG A 4 -9.52 -9.57 -6.47
C ARG A 4 -10.91 -9.57 -5.79
N SER A 5 -11.18 -8.54 -4.99
CA SER A 5 -12.36 -8.42 -4.12
C SER A 5 -13.70 -8.24 -4.86
N GLN A 6 -14.45 -9.34 -5.01
CA GLN A 6 -15.92 -9.35 -5.16
C GLN A 6 -16.58 -10.55 -4.42
N ILE A 7 -15.80 -11.32 -3.65
CA ILE A 7 -16.24 -12.56 -2.98
C ILE A 7 -15.81 -12.50 -1.51
N LYS A 8 -16.59 -13.09 -0.61
CA LYS A 8 -16.18 -13.28 0.79
C LYS A 8 -15.06 -14.34 0.82
N GLY A 9 -13.92 -14.00 1.40
CA GLY A 9 -12.85 -14.98 1.59
C GLY A 9 -13.29 -16.14 2.48
N ASP A 10 -12.74 -17.31 2.23
CA ASP A 10 -12.94 -18.54 3.01
C ASP A 10 -11.59 -19.14 3.40
N GLU A 11 -11.60 -20.31 4.04
CA GLU A 11 -10.39 -21.01 4.50
C GLU A 11 -9.41 -21.34 3.35
N SER A 12 -9.89 -21.41 2.11
CA SER A 12 -9.11 -21.70 0.91
C SER A 12 -8.73 -20.46 0.11
N MET A 13 -9.44 -19.34 0.31
CA MET A 13 -9.32 -18.13 -0.50
C MET A 13 -9.32 -16.84 0.31
N ILE A 14 -8.23 -16.06 0.18
CA ILE A 14 -8.13 -14.71 0.75
C ILE A 14 -8.38 -13.69 -0.36
N CYS A 15 -9.23 -12.71 -0.09
CA CYS A 15 -9.45 -11.62 -1.04
C CYS A 15 -8.51 -10.44 -0.75
N MET A 16 -7.90 -9.89 -1.80
CA MET A 16 -7.05 -8.71 -1.72
C MET A 16 -7.61 -7.56 -2.55
N SER A 17 -7.43 -6.34 -2.06
CA SER A 17 -7.80 -5.10 -2.75
C SER A 17 -6.82 -4.75 -3.88
N TYR A 18 -5.59 -5.25 -3.83
CA TYR A 18 -4.56 -4.99 -4.83
C TYR A 18 -4.80 -5.81 -6.11
N LYS A 19 -5.23 -5.12 -7.18
CA LYS A 19 -5.66 -5.76 -8.43
C LYS A 19 -4.51 -6.35 -9.24
N LYS A 20 -3.33 -5.73 -9.21
CA LYS A 20 -2.14 -6.13 -9.98
C LYS A 20 -1.31 -7.23 -9.29
N LEU A 21 -1.82 -7.86 -8.23
CA LEU A 21 -1.05 -8.81 -7.43
C LEU A 21 -0.44 -9.93 -8.29
N ALA A 22 -1.23 -10.58 -9.14
CA ALA A 22 -0.78 -11.70 -9.98
C ALA A 22 0.21 -11.27 -11.08
N GLU A 23 0.26 -9.98 -11.42
CA GLU A 23 1.21 -9.42 -12.39
C GLU A 23 2.55 -9.09 -11.73
N ASP A 24 2.51 -8.57 -10.51
CA ASP A 24 3.68 -8.02 -9.82
C ASP A 24 4.47 -9.03 -8.99
N VAL A 25 3.81 -10.10 -8.49
CA VAL A 25 4.48 -11.17 -7.75
C VAL A 25 4.91 -12.30 -8.68
N LYS A 26 5.96 -13.01 -8.27
CA LYS A 26 6.52 -14.15 -9.01
C LYS A 26 6.54 -15.39 -8.10
N PRO A 27 6.65 -16.61 -8.66
CA PRO A 27 6.99 -17.78 -7.85
C PRO A 27 8.18 -17.47 -6.94
N GLN A 28 8.13 -17.96 -5.70
CA GLN A 28 9.08 -17.67 -4.60
C GLN A 28 9.01 -16.26 -4.01
N SER A 29 8.18 -15.35 -4.53
CA SER A 29 7.92 -14.08 -3.84
C SER A 29 7.31 -14.32 -2.46
N VAL A 30 7.65 -13.44 -1.51
CA VAL A 30 7.17 -13.50 -0.13
C VAL A 30 6.12 -12.41 0.08
N ILE A 31 4.95 -12.83 0.56
CA ILE A 31 3.83 -11.97 0.92
C ILE A 31 3.66 -12.05 2.43
N LEU A 32 3.78 -10.91 3.11
CA LEU A 32 3.56 -10.78 4.54
C LEU A 32 2.14 -10.25 4.78
N CYS A 33 1.42 -10.86 5.71
CA CYS A 33 0.08 -10.45 6.11
C CYS A 33 0.02 -10.23 7.63
N ALA A 34 -0.81 -9.28 8.06
CA ALA A 34 -0.95 -8.89 9.47
C ALA A 34 0.42 -8.55 10.10
N ASP A 35 1.11 -7.58 9.52
CA ASP A 35 2.42 -7.09 9.97
C ASP A 35 3.52 -8.18 10.00
N GLY A 36 3.38 -9.21 9.17
CA GLY A 36 4.32 -10.33 9.09
C GLY A 36 4.00 -11.49 10.01
N THR A 37 2.91 -11.42 10.78
CA THR A 37 2.43 -12.56 11.59
C THR A 37 2.19 -13.80 10.73
N ILE A 38 1.63 -13.59 9.53
CA ILE A 38 1.43 -14.66 8.54
C ILE A 38 2.31 -14.39 7.35
N THR A 39 3.10 -15.40 6.98
CA THR A 39 3.96 -15.36 5.80
C THR A 39 3.45 -16.34 4.77
N PHE A 40 3.37 -15.88 3.52
CA PHE A 40 2.99 -16.69 2.37
C PHE A 40 4.12 -16.70 1.34
N THR A 41 4.46 -17.89 0.87
CA THR A 41 5.37 -18.09 -0.26
C THR A 41 4.55 -18.33 -1.52
N VAL A 42 4.75 -17.51 -2.54
CA VAL A 42 4.07 -17.67 -3.83
C VAL A 42 4.57 -18.93 -4.54
N LEU A 43 3.64 -19.80 -4.93
CA LEU A 43 3.93 -21.02 -5.70
C LEU A 43 3.72 -20.79 -7.19
N SER A 44 2.61 -20.17 -7.56
CA SER A 44 2.27 -19.87 -8.96
C SER A 44 1.34 -18.66 -9.07
N CYS A 45 1.40 -17.99 -10.22
CA CYS A 45 0.56 -16.84 -10.55
C CYS A 45 -0.25 -17.17 -11.82
N ASP A 46 -1.56 -17.06 -11.73
CA ASP A 46 -2.49 -17.11 -12.85
C ASP A 46 -2.93 -15.67 -13.15
N LYS A 47 -2.37 -15.10 -14.21
CA LYS A 47 -2.61 -13.71 -14.61
C LYS A 47 -3.96 -13.52 -15.28
N GLU A 48 -4.46 -14.53 -15.99
CA GLU A 48 -5.74 -14.45 -16.68
C GLU A 48 -6.89 -14.34 -15.68
N ASN A 49 -6.84 -15.14 -14.62
CA ASN A 49 -7.85 -15.13 -13.56
C ASN A 49 -7.53 -14.17 -12.40
N GLY A 50 -6.33 -13.57 -12.40
CA GLY A 50 -5.84 -12.71 -11.32
C GLY A 50 -5.70 -13.46 -9.99
N LEU A 51 -5.28 -14.72 -10.05
CA LEU A 51 -5.15 -15.63 -8.90
C LEU A 51 -3.69 -15.87 -8.56
N VAL A 52 -3.37 -15.86 -7.27
CA VAL A 52 -2.05 -16.28 -6.78
C VAL A 52 -2.21 -17.48 -5.86
N ARG A 53 -1.51 -18.56 -6.18
CA ARG A 53 -1.42 -19.74 -5.31
C ARG A 53 -0.22 -19.56 -4.41
N CYS A 54 -0.47 -19.61 -3.11
CA CYS A 54 0.58 -19.49 -2.10
C CYS A 54 0.55 -20.67 -1.13
N ARG A 55 1.71 -20.98 -0.55
CA ARG A 55 1.83 -21.81 0.64
C ARG A 55 1.93 -20.87 1.85
N TYR A 56 1.12 -21.11 2.88
CA TYR A 56 1.31 -20.42 4.16
C TYR A 56 2.43 -21.11 4.93
N GLU A 57 3.29 -20.35 5.60
CA GLU A 57 4.44 -20.88 6.33
C GLU A 57 4.12 -21.04 7.84
N ASN A 58 3.12 -20.32 8.36
CA ASN A 58 2.78 -20.31 9.78
C ASN A 58 1.29 -20.57 10.02
N THR A 59 0.96 -21.30 11.09
CA THR A 59 -0.42 -21.60 11.49
C THR A 59 -0.93 -20.56 12.48
N VAL A 60 -1.58 -19.51 11.98
CA VAL A 60 -2.19 -18.44 12.81
C VAL A 60 -3.57 -18.08 12.28
N VAL A 61 -4.48 -17.72 13.18
CA VAL A 61 -5.81 -17.23 12.83
C VAL A 61 -5.70 -15.88 12.13
N LEU A 62 -6.20 -15.81 10.90
CA LEU A 62 -6.28 -14.57 10.13
C LEU A 62 -7.60 -13.85 10.44
N GLY A 63 -7.50 -12.64 11.01
CA GLY A 63 -8.65 -11.74 11.15
C GLY A 63 -8.99 -11.00 9.86
N GLU A 64 -10.06 -10.20 9.88
CA GLU A 64 -10.48 -9.42 8.72
C GLU A 64 -9.64 -8.14 8.53
N ARG A 65 -9.64 -7.61 7.29
CA ARG A 65 -9.05 -6.32 6.90
C ARG A 65 -7.60 -6.11 7.35
N LYS A 66 -6.82 -7.19 7.37
CA LYS A 66 -5.39 -7.14 7.70
C LYS A 66 -4.59 -6.52 6.56
N ASN A 67 -3.51 -5.84 6.93
CA ASN A 67 -2.58 -5.29 5.96
C ASN A 67 -1.78 -6.42 5.28
N VAL A 68 -1.27 -6.10 4.10
CA VAL A 68 -0.43 -7.00 3.31
C VAL A 68 0.77 -6.22 2.80
N ASN A 69 1.96 -6.81 2.92
CA ASN A 69 3.21 -6.25 2.43
C ASN A 69 3.87 -7.24 1.45
N LEU A 70 4.31 -6.74 0.30
CA LEU A 70 4.91 -7.54 -0.78
C LEU A 70 6.42 -7.28 -0.80
N LEU A 71 7.21 -8.26 -0.35
CA LEU A 71 8.66 -8.09 -0.25
C LEU A 71 9.31 -8.07 -1.64
N GLY A 72 10.14 -7.05 -1.89
CA GLY A 72 10.85 -6.90 -3.17
C GLY A 72 9.96 -6.48 -4.35
N VAL A 73 8.68 -6.19 -4.14
CA VAL A 73 7.73 -5.80 -5.20
C VAL A 73 7.50 -4.29 -5.18
N ILE A 74 7.55 -3.66 -6.36
CA ILE A 74 7.21 -2.26 -6.53
C ILE A 74 5.69 -2.16 -6.67
N VAL A 75 5.02 -1.84 -5.56
CA VAL A 75 3.57 -1.66 -5.55
C VAL A 75 3.20 -0.32 -6.17
N ASP A 76 2.50 -0.38 -7.31
CA ASP A 76 2.01 0.77 -8.07
C ASP A 76 0.60 1.15 -7.62
N LEU A 77 0.53 1.75 -6.43
CA LEU A 77 -0.68 2.39 -5.89
C LEU A 77 -0.62 3.91 -6.08
N PRO A 78 -1.77 4.59 -6.26
CA PRO A 78 -1.82 6.05 -6.27
C PRO A 78 -1.34 6.60 -4.92
N THR A 79 -0.76 7.80 -4.93
CA THR A 79 -0.30 8.49 -3.73
C THR A 79 -1.44 8.79 -2.76
N LEU A 80 -2.59 9.17 -3.31
CA LEU A 80 -3.80 9.51 -2.57
C LEU A 80 -4.96 8.66 -3.05
N THR A 81 -5.67 8.07 -2.11
CA THR A 81 -6.96 7.45 -2.38
C THR A 81 -8.03 8.54 -2.57
N ASP A 82 -9.17 8.19 -3.18
CA ASP A 82 -10.27 9.14 -3.33
C ASP A 82 -10.83 9.57 -1.97
N LYS A 83 -10.76 8.67 -0.98
CA LYS A 83 -11.06 9.00 0.41
C LYS A 83 -10.09 10.05 0.97
N ASP A 84 -8.78 9.88 0.76
CA ASP A 84 -7.80 10.86 1.25
C ASP A 84 -8.05 12.25 0.65
N LYS A 85 -8.41 12.32 -0.65
CA LYS A 85 -8.75 13.60 -1.30
C LYS A 85 -9.99 14.25 -0.69
N ASP A 86 -11.01 13.44 -0.41
CA ASP A 86 -12.25 13.89 0.23
C ASP A 86 -11.98 14.38 1.66
N ASP A 87 -11.28 13.58 2.48
CA ASP A 87 -10.90 13.93 3.84
C ASP A 87 -10.07 15.23 3.87
N ILE A 88 -9.20 15.46 2.89
CA ILE A 88 -8.38 16.68 2.80
C ILE A 88 -9.21 17.88 2.36
N LEU A 89 -9.94 17.79 1.24
CA LEU A 89 -10.59 18.93 0.61
C LEU A 89 -11.92 19.30 1.28
N ASN A 90 -12.71 18.31 1.68
CA ASN A 90 -14.06 18.51 2.17
C ASN A 90 -14.13 18.55 3.71
N TRP A 91 -13.12 18.00 4.39
CA TRP A 91 -13.06 18.05 5.86
C TRP A 91 -11.86 18.84 6.38
N GLY A 92 -10.63 18.54 5.94
CA GLY A 92 -9.42 19.14 6.47
C GLY A 92 -9.30 20.65 6.19
N VAL A 93 -9.43 21.04 4.93
CA VAL A 93 -9.32 22.46 4.51
C VAL A 93 -10.38 23.35 5.18
N PRO A 94 -11.68 22.98 5.22
CA PRO A 94 -12.69 23.76 5.92
C PRO A 94 -12.47 23.89 7.43
N ASN A 95 -11.79 22.92 8.04
CA ASN A 95 -11.48 22.94 9.48
C ASN A 95 -10.12 23.59 9.80
N HIS A 96 -9.47 24.24 8.82
CA HIS A 96 -8.21 24.98 9.02
C HIS A 96 -7.10 24.14 9.69
N ILE A 97 -6.96 22.86 9.29
CA ILE A 97 -5.92 22.00 9.84
C ILE A 97 -4.50 22.55 9.56
N ASP A 98 -3.62 22.50 10.56
CA ASP A 98 -2.26 23.02 10.43
C ASP A 98 -1.29 22.03 9.78
N VAL A 99 -1.53 20.73 9.95
CA VAL A 99 -0.61 19.67 9.54
C VAL A 99 -1.36 18.49 8.95
N ILE A 100 -0.86 17.97 7.83
CA ILE A 100 -1.30 16.68 7.27
C ILE A 100 -0.12 15.72 7.23
N ALA A 101 -0.28 14.55 7.86
CA ALA A 101 0.70 13.47 7.83
C ALA A 101 0.31 12.41 6.79
N PHE A 102 1.07 12.33 5.71
CA PHE A 102 0.81 11.40 4.60
C PHE A 102 1.53 10.07 4.82
N SER A 103 0.78 8.98 4.77
CA SER A 103 1.33 7.63 4.90
C SER A 103 1.86 7.10 3.56
N PHE A 104 2.87 6.24 3.62
CA PHE A 104 3.44 5.54 2.45
C PHE A 104 4.03 6.46 1.36
N VAL A 105 4.65 7.57 1.77
CA VAL A 105 5.41 8.42 0.84
C VAL A 105 6.62 7.64 0.32
N ARG A 106 6.70 7.47 -1.01
CA ARG A 106 7.75 6.67 -1.68
C ARG A 106 8.75 7.53 -2.44
N LYS A 107 8.32 8.66 -2.99
CA LYS A 107 9.13 9.53 -3.85
C LYS A 107 8.74 10.99 -3.66
N GLY A 108 9.65 11.92 -3.99
CA GLY A 108 9.37 13.35 -3.87
C GLY A 108 8.19 13.85 -4.72
N SER A 109 7.89 13.19 -5.85
CA SER A 109 6.74 13.55 -6.68
C SER A 109 5.40 13.28 -6.01
N ASP A 110 5.33 12.37 -5.03
CA ASP A 110 4.13 12.13 -4.21
C ASP A 110 3.72 13.43 -3.47
N LEU A 111 4.71 14.17 -2.94
CA LEU A 111 4.46 15.46 -2.27
C LEU A 111 4.03 16.55 -3.24
N VAL A 112 4.51 16.51 -4.48
CA VAL A 112 4.09 17.46 -5.53
C VAL A 112 2.62 17.24 -5.87
N GLU A 113 2.16 15.99 -5.95
CA GLU A 113 0.74 15.67 -6.17
C GLU A 113 -0.16 16.20 -5.04
N VAL A 114 0.26 16.00 -3.79
CA VAL A 114 -0.45 16.54 -2.62
C VAL A 114 -0.51 18.06 -2.64
N ARG A 115 0.62 18.74 -2.92
CA ARG A 115 0.64 20.21 -3.01
C ARG A 115 -0.26 20.72 -4.13
N LYS A 116 -0.30 20.04 -5.27
CA LYS A 116 -1.20 20.36 -6.38
C LYS A 116 -2.67 20.21 -5.98
N LEU A 117 -3.01 19.15 -5.23
CA LEU A 117 -4.36 18.94 -4.71
C LEU A 117 -4.80 20.09 -3.78
N LEU A 118 -3.91 20.50 -2.87
CA LEU A 118 -4.19 21.57 -1.91
C LEU A 118 -4.24 22.97 -2.53
N GLY A 119 -3.61 23.17 -3.69
CA GLY A 119 -3.58 24.48 -4.36
C GLY A 119 -3.05 25.59 -3.46
N GLU A 120 -3.80 26.68 -3.35
CA GLU A 120 -3.45 27.83 -2.50
C GLU A 120 -3.39 27.49 -0.99
N HIS A 121 -4.16 26.50 -0.54
CA HIS A 121 -4.17 26.06 0.86
C HIS A 121 -2.83 25.43 1.28
N ALA A 122 -2.02 24.95 0.32
CA ALA A 122 -0.71 24.36 0.59
C ALA A 122 0.32 25.33 1.22
N LYS A 123 0.02 26.64 1.24
CA LYS A 123 0.85 27.67 1.88
C LYS A 123 0.72 27.67 3.40
N ASN A 124 -0.45 27.29 3.90
CA ASN A 124 -0.78 27.37 5.33
C ASN A 124 -0.77 26.00 6.01
N ILE A 125 -0.70 24.91 5.24
CA ILE A 125 -0.76 23.54 5.75
C ILE A 125 0.62 22.89 5.63
N LEU A 126 1.18 22.47 6.75
CA LEU A 126 2.44 21.72 6.81
C LEU A 126 2.20 20.27 6.33
N LEU A 127 3.03 19.81 5.39
CA LEU A 127 2.99 18.42 4.94
C LEU A 127 4.10 17.62 5.61
N MET A 128 3.70 16.58 6.35
CA MET A 128 4.61 15.64 7.00
C MET A 128 4.60 14.30 6.25
N SER A 129 5.78 13.87 5.80
CA SER A 129 5.96 12.60 5.10
C SER A 129 6.19 11.46 6.08
N LYS A 130 5.28 10.49 6.15
CA LYS A 130 5.54 9.23 6.84
C LYS A 130 6.16 8.24 5.85
N ILE A 131 7.49 8.25 5.83
CA ILE A 131 8.30 7.36 4.99
C ILE A 131 8.22 5.94 5.55
N VAL A 132 7.88 4.97 4.70
CA VAL A 132 7.86 3.55 5.06
C VAL A 132 8.94 2.85 4.27
N VAL A 133 9.91 2.28 4.99
CA VAL A 133 11.03 1.55 4.38
C VAL A 133 10.53 0.20 3.88
N ARG A 134 10.86 -0.14 2.63
CA ARG A 134 10.60 -1.47 2.09
C ARG A 134 11.53 -2.46 2.78
N ALA A 135 10.97 -3.54 3.32
CA ALA A 135 11.77 -4.69 3.75
C ALA A 135 12.49 -5.25 2.50
N GLY A 136 13.81 -5.03 2.43
CA GLY A 136 14.69 -5.41 1.32
C GLY A 136 15.40 -4.26 0.58
N GLY A 137 15.21 -2.99 0.96
CA GLY A 137 15.79 -1.85 0.22
C GLY A 137 16.40 -0.76 1.09
N LEU A 138 17.53 -1.03 1.75
CA LEU A 138 18.43 0.01 2.24
C LEU A 138 19.26 0.59 1.08
N SER A 139 18.61 1.32 0.17
CA SER A 139 19.32 2.09 -0.88
C SER A 139 18.37 3.06 -1.58
N GLN A 140 17.86 4.05 -0.86
CA GLN A 140 17.54 5.34 -1.48
C GLN A 140 18.35 6.40 -0.76
N ARG A 141 19.51 6.72 -1.35
CA ARG A 141 20.34 7.85 -0.95
C ARG A 141 19.62 9.09 -1.46
N TRP A 142 19.08 9.88 -0.54
CA TRP A 142 18.51 11.18 -0.89
C TRP A 142 19.63 12.09 -1.40
N PRO A 143 19.46 12.76 -2.56
CA PRO A 143 20.38 13.82 -2.93
C PRO A 143 20.21 14.97 -1.93
N ASN A 144 21.29 15.30 -1.21
CA ASN A 144 21.37 16.40 -0.26
C ASN A 144 20.68 17.67 -0.80
N ARG A 145 19.55 18.05 -0.20
CA ARG A 145 19.05 19.43 -0.12
C ARG A 145 18.22 19.58 1.15
N PHE A 146 18.89 20.06 2.20
CA PHE A 146 18.26 20.98 3.15
C PHE A 146 18.47 22.39 2.60
#